data_AF-A0A0D7NJI9-F1
#
_entry.id   AF-A0A0D7NJI9-F1
#
_cell.length_a   1.000
_cell.length_b   1.000
_cell.length_c   1.000
_cell.angle_alpha   90.00
_cell.angle_beta   90.00
_cell.angle_gamma   90.00
#
_symmetry.space_group_name_H-M   'P 1'
#
loop_
_entity.id
_entity.type
_entity.pdbx_description
1 polymer ?
#
loop_
_entity_poly.entity_id
_entity_poly.type
_entity_poly.pdbx_seq_one_letter_code
_entity_poly.pdbx_strand_id
1 'polypeptide(L)'
;MDREIPRVEAVKVEVPSSLVVRWRGRRGRDAVNLTGWIATGGDILAPLKDASTFSQAHVASYGSAVAWNDEDLAIDAMHLKMLADEQRPFGNVEIRRWQDQMGISNAEAADLVNVSLSTWNSYRAAGTVPAPIGMLLRAMQRDPLMMQAHLRPRTAGRPRKAAMG
;
A
#
# COMPACT_ATOMS: atom_id res chain seq x y z
N MET A 1 -2.04 16.18 -12.12
CA MET A 1 -2.23 16.60 -10.72
C MET A 1 -0.87 16.68 -10.09
N ASP A 2 -0.39 17.87 -9.76
CA ASP A 2 0.80 18.00 -8.93
C ASP A 2 0.53 17.32 -7.60
N ARG A 3 1.20 16.20 -7.37
CA ARG A 3 1.11 15.51 -6.10
C ARG A 3 2.01 16.30 -5.16
N GLU A 4 1.39 17.13 -4.32
CA GLU A 4 2.11 17.90 -3.30
C GLU A 4 3.06 16.96 -2.55
N ILE A 5 4.34 17.31 -2.51
CA ILE A 5 5.37 16.50 -1.85
C ILE A 5 5.00 16.44 -0.36
N PRO A 6 4.80 15.24 0.22
CA PRO A 6 4.42 15.12 1.62
C PRO A 6 5.51 15.74 2.50
N ARG A 7 5.09 16.45 3.55
CA ARG A 7 5.98 17.01 4.56
C ARG A 7 5.67 16.39 5.91
N VAL A 8 6.71 15.90 6.58
CA VAL A 8 6.62 15.40 7.96
C VAL A 8 6.52 16.59 8.90
N GLU A 9 5.48 16.60 9.74
CA GLU A 9 5.30 17.61 10.78
C GLU A 9 5.83 17.14 12.14
N ALA A 10 5.65 15.85 12.44
CA ALA A 10 6.19 15.23 13.65
C ALA A 10 6.38 13.73 13.44
N VAL A 11 7.34 13.17 14.15
CA VAL A 11 7.56 11.73 14.25
C VAL A 11 7.59 11.33 15.72
N LYS A 12 6.97 10.19 16.04
CA LYS A 12 7.12 9.50 17.32
C LYS A 12 7.73 8.13 17.04
N VAL A 13 8.79 7.78 17.76
CA VAL A 13 9.40 6.46 17.67
C VAL A 13 8.60 5.44 18.47
N GLU A 14 8.35 4.29 17.86
CA GLU A 14 7.85 3.08 18.49
C GLU A 14 8.86 1.96 18.24
N VAL A 15 9.63 1.63 19.27
CA VAL A 15 10.70 0.64 19.19
C VAL A 15 10.16 -0.77 18.86
N PRO A 16 10.94 -1.61 18.17
CA PRO A 16 12.34 -1.38 17.76
C PRO A 16 12.52 -0.61 16.46
N SER A 17 11.51 -0.55 15.59
CA SER A 17 11.70 -0.15 14.18
C SER A 17 10.47 0.52 13.57
N SER A 18 9.54 1.02 14.37
CA SER A 18 8.31 1.65 13.88
C SER A 18 8.28 3.15 14.18
N LEU A 19 7.63 3.90 13.30
CA LEU A 19 7.40 5.32 13.44
C LEU A 19 5.89 5.60 13.37
N VAL A 20 5.42 6.50 14.21
CA VAL A 20 4.11 7.16 14.04
C VAL A 20 4.36 8.55 13.48
N VAL A 21 3.93 8.76 12.24
CA VAL A 21 4.21 9.95 11.45
C VAL A 21 2.96 10.82 11.37
N ARG A 22 3.10 12.11 11.69
CA ARG A 22 2.10 13.14 11.43
C ARG A 22 2.56 13.98 10.25
N TRP A 23 1.72 14.06 9.22
CA TRP A 23 1.99 14.83 8.01
C TRP A 23 1.42 16.24 8.13
N ARG A 24 2.16 17.24 7.64
CA ARG A 24 1.70 18.64 7.63
C ARG A 24 0.38 18.75 6.87
N GLY A 25 -0.56 19.51 7.43
CA GLY A 25 -1.88 19.72 6.83
C GLY A 25 -2.82 18.52 6.93
N ARG A 26 -2.42 17.41 7.57
CA ARG A 26 -3.28 16.25 7.81
C ARG A 26 -3.56 16.06 9.29
N ARG A 27 -4.82 15.78 9.63
CA ARG A 27 -5.23 15.48 11.01
C ARG A 27 -4.81 14.07 11.47
N GLY A 28 -4.75 13.12 10.54
CA GLY A 28 -4.43 11.72 10.81
C GLY A 28 -2.93 11.46 11.03
N ARG A 29 -2.63 10.28 11.56
CA ARG A 29 -1.28 9.75 11.73
C ARG A 29 -1.17 8.44 10.97
N ASP A 30 0.01 8.16 10.43
CA ASP A 30 0.33 6.86 9.84
C ASP A 30 1.34 6.13 10.72
N ALA A 31 1.10 4.84 10.95
CA ALA A 31 2.10 3.95 11.52
C ALA A 31 2.92 3.33 10.38
N VAL A 32 4.24 3.34 10.51
CA VAL A 32 5.17 2.82 9.51
C VAL A 32 6.19 1.94 10.19
N ASN A 33 6.17 0.65 9.88
CA ASN A 33 7.17 -0.31 10.28
C ASN A 33 8.33 -0.30 9.28
N LEU A 34 9.53 0.00 9.75
CA LEU A 34 10.73 0.10 8.92
C LEU A 34 11.59 -1.17 8.96
N THR A 35 11.16 -2.26 9.60
CA THR A 35 11.94 -3.51 9.71
C THR A 35 12.39 -4.01 8.33
N GLY A 36 11.47 -4.08 7.37
CA GLY A 36 11.80 -4.54 6.01
C GLY A 36 12.80 -3.62 5.32
N TRP A 37 12.58 -2.31 5.40
CA TRP A 37 13.46 -1.29 4.80
C TRP A 37 14.87 -1.35 5.38
N ILE A 38 15.01 -1.41 6.71
CA ILE A 38 16.30 -1.56 7.42
C ILE A 38 16.98 -2.88 7.03
N ALA A 39 16.23 -3.97 6.95
CA ALA A 39 16.78 -5.29 6.61
C ALA A 39 17.33 -5.36 5.18
N THR A 40 16.74 -4.62 4.24
CA THR A 40 17.12 -4.64 2.82
C THR A 40 18.02 -3.48 2.39
N GLY A 41 18.24 -2.47 3.23
CA GLY A 41 19.02 -1.28 2.89
C GLY A 41 20.55 -1.41 3.01
N GLY A 42 21.06 -2.64 3.20
CA GLY A 42 22.49 -2.92 3.26
C GLY A 42 23.21 -2.29 4.45
N ASP A 43 24.53 -2.12 4.31
CA ASP A 43 25.40 -1.65 5.39
C ASP A 43 25.11 -0.22 5.83
N ILE A 44 24.58 0.60 4.91
CA ILE A 44 24.18 1.99 5.20
C ILE A 44 23.15 2.01 6.32
N LEU A 45 22.14 1.12 6.29
CA LEU A 45 21.08 1.10 7.31
C LEU A 45 21.36 0.15 8.49
N ALA A 46 22.48 -0.58 8.47
CA ALA A 46 22.81 -1.53 9.53
C ALA A 46 22.80 -0.94 10.94
N PRO A 47 23.23 0.32 11.18
CA PRO A 47 23.15 0.95 12.50
C PRO A 47 21.73 1.05 13.06
N LEU A 48 20.71 1.17 12.20
CA LEU A 48 19.31 1.30 12.61
C LEU A 48 18.70 0.01 13.17
N LYS A 49 19.42 -1.12 13.13
CA LYS A 49 19.04 -2.37 13.82
C LYS A 49 19.18 -2.24 15.34
N ASP A 50 20.03 -1.34 15.81
CA ASP A 50 20.16 -1.03 17.22
C ASP A 50 19.03 -0.09 17.67
N ALA A 51 18.28 -0.50 18.70
CA ALA A 51 17.11 0.24 19.18
C ALA A 51 17.49 1.62 19.75
N SER A 52 18.69 1.76 20.33
CA SER A 52 19.15 3.04 20.88
C SER A 52 19.45 4.04 19.77
N THR A 53 20.07 3.59 18.68
CA THR A 53 20.27 4.36 17.47
C THR A 53 18.93 4.72 16.86
N PHE A 54 18.02 3.75 16.67
CA PHE A 54 16.70 4.00 16.09
C PHE A 54 15.85 4.99 16.90
N SER A 55 16.04 5.07 18.22
CA SER A 55 15.33 6.01 19.09
C SER A 55 15.66 7.48 18.83
N GLN A 56 16.73 7.78 18.10
CA GLN A 56 17.20 9.13 17.78
C GLN A 56 16.47 9.77 16.57
N ALA A 57 15.45 9.08 16.03
CA ALA A 57 14.69 9.57 14.88
C ALA A 57 14.12 10.97 15.14
N HIS A 58 14.40 11.91 14.25
CA HIS A 58 13.87 13.26 14.30
C HIS A 58 13.49 13.76 12.90
N VAL A 59 12.65 14.78 12.86
CA VAL A 59 12.26 15.42 11.60
C VAL A 59 13.43 16.27 11.11
N ALA A 60 13.91 16.01 9.89
CA ALA A 60 15.04 16.69 9.28
C ALA A 60 14.60 17.51 8.06
N SER A 61 15.51 18.38 7.59
CA SER A 61 15.39 19.12 6.32
C SER A 61 14.04 19.81 6.12
N TYR A 62 13.54 20.52 7.13
CA TYR A 62 12.23 21.20 7.11
C TYR A 62 11.06 20.26 6.76
N GLY A 63 11.12 19.01 7.22
CA GLY A 63 10.08 18.02 7.03
C GLY A 63 10.13 17.26 5.71
N SER A 64 11.19 17.40 4.90
CA SER A 64 11.38 16.50 3.74
C SER A 64 12.01 15.17 4.09
N ALA A 65 12.45 14.94 5.34
CA ALA A 65 13.04 13.67 5.74
C ALA A 65 12.81 13.38 7.24
N VAL A 66 13.00 12.11 7.61
CA VAL A 66 13.29 11.68 8.98
C VAL A 66 14.72 11.17 9.00
N ALA A 67 15.53 11.65 9.94
CA ALA A 67 16.94 11.30 10.08
C ALA A 67 17.24 10.76 11.48
N TRP A 68 18.32 10.00 11.59
CA TRP A 68 18.83 9.41 12.83
C TRP A 68 20.23 9.91 13.21
N ASN A 69 20.90 10.63 12.31
CA ASN A 69 22.18 11.31 12.53
C ASN A 69 22.25 12.57 11.63
N ASP A 70 23.44 13.12 11.40
CA ASP A 70 23.72 14.27 10.52
C ASP A 70 23.52 13.95 9.02
N GLU A 71 22.34 13.41 8.68
CA GLU A 71 21.75 13.14 7.37
C GLU A 71 22.15 11.86 6.61
N ASP A 72 23.22 11.15 6.98
CA ASP A 72 23.60 9.88 6.30
C ASP A 72 22.59 8.74 6.53
N LEU A 73 21.97 8.71 7.72
CA LEU A 73 20.92 7.79 8.10
C LEU A 73 19.58 8.51 8.04
N ALA A 74 19.02 8.59 6.83
CA ALA A 74 17.75 9.27 6.60
C ALA A 74 16.84 8.51 5.62
N ILE A 75 15.54 8.78 5.73
CA ILE A 75 14.53 8.43 4.73
C ILE A 75 13.76 9.69 4.35
N ASP A 76 13.66 9.98 3.06
CA ASP A 76 12.87 11.12 2.61
C ASP A 76 11.36 10.87 2.82
N ALA A 77 10.63 11.97 2.92
CA ALA A 77 9.21 12.00 3.22
C ALA A 77 8.38 11.30 2.14
N MET A 78 8.83 11.27 0.88
CA MET A 78 8.10 10.61 -0.20
C MET A 78 8.18 9.09 -0.03
N HIS A 79 9.39 8.54 0.12
CA HIS A 79 9.55 7.10 0.36
C HIS A 79 8.91 6.64 1.67
N LEU A 80 9.02 7.43 2.75
CA LEU A 80 8.33 7.14 4.00
C LEU A 80 6.81 7.11 3.82
N LYS A 81 6.26 8.03 3.01
CA LYS A 81 4.83 8.06 2.69
C LYS A 81 4.39 6.87 1.84
N MET A 82 5.23 6.42 0.92
CA MET A 82 4.98 5.22 0.11
C MET A 82 4.92 3.97 0.99
N LEU A 83 5.87 3.81 1.92
CA LEU A 83 5.84 2.72 2.91
C LEU A 83 4.59 2.77 3.78
N ALA A 84 4.23 3.96 4.28
CA ALA A 84 3.01 4.16 5.05
C ALA A 84 1.75 3.73 4.29
N ASP A 85 1.62 4.14 3.02
CA ASP A 85 0.47 3.78 2.19
C ASP A 85 0.40 2.29 1.87
N GLU A 86 1.56 1.64 1.64
CA GLU A 86 1.62 0.21 1.36
C GLU A 86 1.30 -0.64 2.60
N GLN A 87 1.63 -0.16 3.80
CA GLN A 87 1.38 -0.86 5.06
C GLN A 87 -0.01 -0.66 5.64
N ARG A 88 -0.79 0.29 5.11
CA ARG A 88 -2.18 0.47 5.56
C ARG A 88 -2.96 -0.86 5.39
N PRO A 89 -3.89 -1.17 6.30
CA PRO A 89 -4.81 -2.28 6.08
C PRO A 89 -5.53 -2.13 4.73
N PHE A 90 -5.64 -3.23 3.99
CA PHE A 90 -6.43 -3.27 2.75
C PHE A 90 -7.70 -4.09 3.04
N GLY A 91 -8.76 -3.41 3.46
CA GLY A 91 -9.98 -4.06 3.96
C GLY A 91 -11.10 -4.16 2.93
N ASN A 92 -12.30 -4.43 3.43
CA ASN A 92 -13.51 -4.52 2.63
C ASN A 92 -13.89 -3.19 1.95
N VAL A 93 -13.57 -2.04 2.57
CA VAL A 93 -13.82 -0.72 1.97
C VAL A 93 -12.87 -0.49 0.80
N GLU A 94 -11.59 -0.77 1.00
CA GLU A 94 -10.55 -0.60 -0.02
C GLU A 94 -10.78 -1.52 -1.22
N ILE A 95 -11.14 -2.79 -1.00
CA ILE A 95 -11.37 -3.75 -2.09
C ILE A 95 -12.60 -3.37 -2.94
N ARG A 96 -13.67 -2.87 -2.30
CA ARG A 96 -14.87 -2.40 -3.02
C ARG A 96 -14.53 -1.18 -3.85
N ARG A 97 -13.87 -0.19 -3.25
CA ARG A 97 -13.42 1.03 -3.94
C ARG A 97 -12.50 0.71 -5.11
N TRP A 98 -11.52 -0.17 -4.91
CA TRP A 98 -10.62 -0.62 -5.96
C TRP A 98 -11.40 -1.24 -7.13
N GLN A 99 -12.32 -2.16 -6.83
CA GLN A 99 -13.08 -2.85 -7.86
C GLN A 99 -14.01 -1.90 -8.64
N ASP A 100 -14.66 -0.96 -7.94
CA ASP A 100 -15.51 0.06 -8.55
C ASP A 100 -14.70 0.97 -9.49
N GLN A 101 -13.47 1.33 -9.11
CA GLN A 101 -12.56 2.12 -9.95
C GLN A 101 -12.05 1.35 -11.16
N MET A 102 -11.83 0.04 -11.02
CA MET A 102 -11.41 -0.82 -12.13
C MET A 102 -12.54 -1.19 -13.08
N GLY A 103 -13.80 -1.03 -12.65
CA GLY A 103 -14.97 -1.32 -13.48
C GLY A 103 -15.16 -2.80 -13.81
N ILE A 104 -14.70 -3.71 -12.93
CA ILE A 104 -14.76 -5.17 -13.16
C ILE A 104 -15.76 -5.86 -12.22
N SER A 105 -16.31 -6.99 -12.67
CA SER A 105 -17.22 -7.82 -11.88
C SER A 105 -16.48 -8.64 -10.80
N ASN A 106 -17.23 -9.21 -9.84
CA ASN A 106 -16.65 -10.10 -8.82
C ASN A 106 -15.99 -11.32 -9.43
N ALA A 107 -16.55 -11.82 -10.54
CA ALA A 107 -16.03 -12.97 -11.24
C ALA A 107 -14.70 -12.67 -11.92
N GLU A 108 -14.60 -11.53 -12.59
CA GLU A 108 -13.35 -11.07 -13.21
C GLU A 108 -12.27 -10.76 -12.18
N ALA A 109 -12.65 -10.14 -11.06
CA ALA A 109 -11.71 -9.87 -9.98
C ALA A 109 -11.19 -11.16 -9.32
N ALA A 110 -12.07 -12.15 -9.11
CA ALA A 110 -11.68 -13.47 -8.60
C ALA A 110 -10.72 -14.19 -9.54
N ASP A 111 -10.99 -14.16 -10.86
CA ASP A 111 -10.11 -14.74 -11.88
C ASP A 111 -8.75 -14.03 -11.91
N LEU A 112 -8.75 -12.69 -11.85
CA LEU A 112 -7.55 -11.87 -11.94
C LEU A 112 -6.54 -12.19 -10.82
N VAL A 113 -7.03 -12.44 -9.60
CA VAL A 113 -6.19 -12.79 -8.46
C VAL A 113 -6.14 -14.30 -8.19
N ASN A 114 -6.67 -15.10 -9.11
CA ASN A 114 -6.69 -16.56 -9.08
C ASN A 114 -7.24 -17.17 -7.78
N VAL A 115 -8.43 -16.72 -7.36
CA VAL A 115 -9.18 -17.27 -6.22
C VAL A 115 -10.59 -17.67 -6.63
N SER A 116 -11.27 -18.46 -5.80
CA SER A 116 -12.69 -18.77 -6.04
C SER A 116 -13.56 -17.51 -5.89
N LEU A 117 -14.68 -17.45 -6.61
CA LEU A 117 -15.67 -16.37 -6.46
C LEU A 117 -16.17 -16.26 -5.01
N SER A 118 -16.31 -17.38 -4.31
CA SER A 118 -16.69 -17.40 -2.89
C SER A 118 -15.64 -16.73 -2.01
N THR A 119 -14.36 -17.05 -2.24
CA THR A 119 -13.22 -16.41 -1.56
C THR A 119 -13.20 -14.91 -1.81
N TRP A 120 -13.39 -14.47 -3.06
CA TRP A 120 -13.48 -13.05 -3.38
C TRP A 120 -14.64 -12.35 -2.67
N ASN A 121 -15.82 -12.97 -2.65
CA ASN A 121 -16.98 -12.44 -1.92
C ASN A 121 -16.71 -12.36 -0.41
N SER A 122 -15.98 -13.32 0.16
CA SER A 122 -15.54 -13.27 1.56
C SER A 122 -14.62 -12.07 1.83
N TYR A 123 -13.65 -11.80 0.94
CA TYR A 123 -12.80 -10.60 1.03
C TYR A 123 -13.63 -9.31 1.01
N ARG A 124 -14.62 -9.22 0.10
CA ARG A 124 -15.55 -8.07 0.02
C ARG A 124 -16.47 -7.91 1.23
N ALA A 125 -16.76 -8.99 1.95
CA ALA A 125 -17.70 -9.00 3.07
C ALA A 125 -16.98 -8.81 4.42
N ALA A 126 -16.06 -9.72 4.75
CA ALA A 126 -15.37 -9.80 6.04
C ALA A 126 -14.13 -8.89 6.13
N GLY A 127 -13.58 -8.46 5.00
CA GLY A 127 -12.45 -7.52 4.95
C GLY A 127 -11.09 -8.12 5.29
N THR A 128 -11.00 -9.44 5.52
CA THR A 128 -9.71 -10.13 5.68
C THR A 128 -9.11 -10.40 4.31
N VAL A 129 -8.39 -9.42 3.77
CA VAL A 129 -7.65 -9.57 2.51
C VAL A 129 -6.20 -9.96 2.84
N PRO A 130 -5.66 -11.08 2.32
CA PRO A 130 -4.26 -11.40 2.49
C PRO A 130 -3.35 -10.29 1.96
N ALA A 131 -2.27 -9.98 2.68
CA ALA A 131 -1.35 -8.89 2.32
C ALA A 131 -0.85 -8.97 0.87
N PRO A 132 -0.46 -10.15 0.31
CA PRO A 132 -0.03 -10.22 -1.09
C PRO A 132 -1.12 -9.81 -2.09
N ILE A 133 -2.40 -10.10 -1.79
CA ILE A 133 -3.52 -9.68 -2.63
C ILE A 133 -3.69 -8.17 -2.52
N GLY A 134 -3.69 -7.60 -1.32
CA GLY A 134 -3.76 -6.14 -1.14
C GLY A 134 -2.65 -5.39 -1.89
N MET A 135 -1.41 -5.91 -1.82
CA MET A 135 -0.25 -5.37 -2.57
C MET A 135 -0.49 -5.42 -4.08
N LEU A 136 -0.96 -6.55 -4.61
CA LEU A 136 -1.25 -6.70 -6.04
C LEU A 136 -2.33 -5.73 -6.51
N LEU A 137 -3.42 -5.59 -5.75
CA LEU A 137 -4.51 -4.66 -6.09
C LEU A 137 -4.02 -3.21 -6.07
N ARG A 138 -3.19 -2.81 -5.11
CA ARG A 138 -2.54 -1.49 -5.10
C ARG A 138 -1.59 -1.29 -6.27
N ALA A 139 -0.82 -2.32 -6.65
CA ALA A 139 0.04 -2.27 -7.82
C ALA A 139 -0.76 -2.02 -9.09
N MET A 140 -1.85 -2.76 -9.31
CA MET A 140 -2.77 -2.56 -10.43
C MET A 140 -3.46 -1.18 -10.42
N GLN A 141 -3.68 -0.61 -9.23
CA GLN A 141 -4.22 0.75 -9.11
C GLN A 141 -3.22 1.83 -9.51
N ARG A 142 -1.93 1.62 -9.21
CA ARG A 142 -0.83 2.52 -9.61
C ARG A 142 -0.52 2.39 -11.10
N ASP A 143 -0.56 1.17 -11.61
CA ASP A 143 -0.32 0.84 -13.02
C ASP A 143 -1.45 -0.06 -13.56
N PRO A 144 -2.48 0.54 -14.18
CA PRO A 144 -3.60 -0.21 -14.76
C PRO A 144 -3.20 -1.17 -15.89
N LEU A 145 -2.02 -1.00 -16.52
CA LEU A 145 -1.57 -1.90 -17.58
C LEU A 145 -1.37 -3.33 -17.04
N MET A 146 -0.91 -3.47 -15.79
CA MET A 146 -0.78 -4.79 -15.14
C MET A 146 -2.12 -5.52 -15.14
N MET A 147 -3.21 -4.85 -14.79
CA MET A 147 -4.54 -5.46 -14.84
C MET A 147 -4.95 -5.76 -16.28
N GLN A 148 -4.82 -4.80 -17.20
CA GLN A 148 -5.28 -4.92 -18.58
C GLN A 148 -4.61 -6.08 -19.33
N ALA A 149 -3.33 -6.38 -19.03
CA ALA A 149 -2.62 -7.51 -19.62
C ALA A 149 -3.22 -8.88 -19.22
N HIS A 150 -3.73 -8.99 -18.00
CA HIS A 150 -4.18 -10.25 -17.41
C HIS A 150 -5.70 -10.41 -17.36
N LEU A 151 -6.46 -9.31 -17.44
CA LEU A 151 -7.91 -9.36 -17.42
C LEU A 151 -8.45 -10.16 -18.61
N ARG A 152 -9.39 -11.07 -18.33
CA ARG A 152 -10.15 -11.82 -19.33
C ARG A 152 -11.62 -11.50 -19.11
N PRO A 153 -12.18 -10.52 -19.86
CA PRO A 153 -13.55 -10.10 -19.65
C PRO A 153 -14.51 -11.27 -19.78
N ARG A 154 -15.45 -11.39 -18.85
CA ARG A 154 -16.50 -12.39 -18.93
C ARG A 154 -17.69 -11.79 -19.67
N THR A 155 -17.92 -12.23 -20.90
CA THR A 155 -19.15 -11.88 -21.61
C THR A 155 -20.34 -12.55 -20.90
N ALA A 156 -21.22 -11.76 -20.29
CA ALA A 156 -22.47 -12.28 -19.76
C ALA A 156 -23.37 -12.73 -20.92
N GLY A 157 -23.48 -14.04 -21.15
CA GLY A 157 -24.46 -14.57 -22.11
C GLY A 157 -24.30 -16.04 -22.44
N ARG A 158 -25.33 -16.84 -22.10
CA ARG A 158 -25.70 -18.00 -22.92
C ARG A 158 -26.06 -17.46 -24.31
N PRO A 159 -25.58 -18.03 -25.43
CA PRO A 159 -26.08 -17.65 -26.75
C PRO A 159 -27.62 -17.72 -26.70
N ARG A 160 -28.32 -16.63 -27.01
CA ARG A 160 -29.76 -16.71 -27.27
C ARG A 160 -29.91 -17.73 -28.38
N LYS A 161 -30.62 -18.82 -28.10
CA LYS A 161 -30.96 -19.86 -29.08
C LYS A 161 -31.51 -19.11 -30.28
N ALA A 162 -30.79 -19.10 -31.41
CA ALA A 162 -31.30 -18.54 -32.64
C ALA A 162 -32.64 -19.21 -32.89
N ALA A 163 -33.70 -18.42 -33.01
CA ALA A 163 -34.97 -18.93 -33.48
C ALA A 163 -34.71 -19.49 -34.88
N MET A 164 -34.75 -20.82 -35.01
CA MET A 164 -34.87 -21.45 -36.32
C MET A 164 -36.24 -21.06 -36.85
N GLY A 165 -36.25 -20.15 -37.82
CA GLY A 165 -37.33 -19.95 -38.77
C GLY A 165 -36.99 -20.65 -40.07
#